data_AF-A0A2I0NU39-F1
#
_entry.id   AF-A0A2I0NU39-F1
#
_cell.length_a   1.000
_cell.length_b   1.000
_cell.length_c   1.000
_cell.angle_alpha   90.00
_cell.angle_beta   90.00
_cell.angle_gamma   90.00
#
_symmetry.space_group_name_H-M   'P 1'
#
loop_
_entity.id
_entity.type
_entity.pdbx_description
1 polymer ?
#
loop_
_entity_poly.entity_id
_entity_poly.type
_entity_poly.pdbx_seq_one_letter_code
_entity_poly.pdbx_strand_id
1 'polypeptide(L)'
;MYSTDTTKYLIHISLTAEGVVEKPDVVGAIFGQTEGLLGEDLDLRDLQRTGRVGRIDVQITSKKGETKGEILISSSLDRAETAILAASLETIDRVGPCVAHVVVESIEDIRVSKRKMIVERAKVLLIERFDDGTIDSD
;
A
#
# COMPACT_ATOMS: atom_id res chain seq x y z
N MET A 1 -15.12 -4.08 -4.88
CA MET A 1 -15.02 -2.60 -4.92
C MET A 1 -14.33 -2.14 -3.65
N TYR A 2 -13.05 -1.78 -3.73
CA TYR A 2 -12.33 -1.21 -2.59
C TYR A 2 -12.79 0.24 -2.40
N SER A 3 -13.51 0.51 -1.30
CA SER A 3 -13.88 1.87 -0.94
C SER A 3 -12.60 2.61 -0.55
N THR A 4 -12.12 3.45 -1.47
CA THR A 4 -10.79 4.09 -1.50
C THR A 4 -10.91 5.60 -1.23
N ASP A 5 -11.87 6.00 -0.39
CA ASP A 5 -12.13 7.43 -0.15
C ASP A 5 -11.15 8.08 0.83
N THR A 6 -10.41 7.31 1.64
CA THR A 6 -9.48 7.87 2.64
C THR A 6 -8.01 7.58 2.36
N THR A 7 -7.67 6.69 1.42
CA THR A 7 -6.28 6.33 1.15
C THR A 7 -5.49 7.55 0.65
N LYS A 8 -4.42 7.91 1.38
CA LYS A 8 -3.49 8.98 1.03
C LYS A 8 -2.22 8.42 0.41
N TYR A 9 -1.71 7.32 0.99
CA TYR A 9 -0.43 6.73 0.65
C TYR A 9 -0.55 5.24 0.37
N LEU A 10 0.31 4.73 -0.51
CA LEU A 10 0.50 3.31 -0.77
C LEU A 10 1.97 2.96 -0.51
N ILE A 11 2.22 2.05 0.42
CA ILE A 11 3.55 1.57 0.75
C ILE A 11 3.81 0.31 -0.09
N HIS A 12 4.89 0.33 -0.88
CA HIS A 12 5.36 -0.80 -1.67
C HIS A 12 6.52 -1.47 -0.96
N ILE A 13 6.38 -2.76 -0.71
CA ILE A 13 7.34 -3.52 0.08
C ILE A 13 7.67 -4.80 -0.66
N SER A 14 8.96 -5.10 -0.79
CA SER A 14 9.44 -6.38 -1.31
C SER A 14 9.83 -7.29 -0.14
N LEU A 15 9.50 -8.57 -0.27
CA LEU A 15 9.80 -9.63 0.70
C LEU A 15 10.61 -10.72 -0.01
N THR A 16 11.71 -11.14 0.60
CA THR A 16 12.44 -12.35 0.20
C THR A 16 12.61 -13.25 1.41
N ALA A 17 12.27 -14.54 1.30
CA ALA A 17 12.40 -15.50 2.38
C ALA A 17 13.16 -16.75 1.95
N GLU A 18 14.05 -17.22 2.82
CA GLU A 18 14.84 -18.44 2.65
C GLU A 18 14.01 -19.67 3.04
N GLY A 19 13.01 -19.98 2.23
CA GLY A 19 12.16 -21.15 2.41
C GLY A 19 10.81 -20.99 1.72
N VAL A 20 9.93 -21.96 1.98
CA VAL A 20 8.53 -21.90 1.57
C VAL A 20 7.73 -21.29 2.70
N VAL A 21 7.12 -20.13 2.45
CA VAL A 21 6.22 -19.45 3.38
C VAL A 21 4.87 -19.25 2.72
N GLU A 22 3.81 -19.20 3.52
CA GLU A 22 2.47 -18.93 3.02
C GLU A 22 2.01 -17.50 3.35
N LYS A 23 0.92 -17.05 2.72
CA LYS A 23 0.36 -15.72 2.98
C LYS A 23 0.02 -15.49 4.46
N PRO A 24 -0.56 -16.46 5.21
CA PRO A 24 -0.82 -16.29 6.63
C PRO A 24 0.45 -16.05 7.45
N ASP A 25 1.57 -16.66 7.08
CA ASP A 25 2.84 -16.47 7.78
C ASP A 25 3.34 -15.04 7.62
N VAL A 26 3.25 -14.49 6.40
CA VAL A 26 3.65 -13.10 6.10
C VAL A 26 2.80 -12.12 6.90
N VAL A 27 1.47 -12.32 6.88
CA VAL A 27 0.55 -11.47 7.64
C VAL A 27 0.81 -11.59 9.14
N GLY A 28 1.04 -12.80 9.63
CA GLY A 28 1.37 -13.07 11.03
C GLY A 28 2.67 -12.38 11.46
N ALA A 29 3.70 -12.40 10.62
CA ALA A 29 4.97 -11.72 10.88
C ALA A 29 4.80 -10.20 10.91
N ILE A 30 4.06 -9.62 9.95
CA ILE A 30 3.78 -8.18 9.91
C ILE A 30 3.12 -7.74 11.21
N PHE A 31 2.02 -8.38 11.62
CA PHE A 31 1.35 -7.96 12.85
C PHE A 31 2.16 -8.32 14.10
N GLY A 32 2.75 -9.51 14.16
CA GLY A 32 3.44 -9.98 15.37
C GLY A 32 4.74 -9.25 15.67
N GLN A 33 5.57 -8.98 14.65
CA GLN A 33 6.87 -8.33 14.87
C GLN A 33 6.79 -6.81 14.94
N THR A 34 5.70 -6.19 14.48
CA THR A 34 5.49 -4.73 14.61
C THR A 34 4.70 -4.35 15.87
N GLU A 35 3.98 -5.29 16.48
CA GLU A 35 3.19 -5.06 17.69
C GLU A 35 4.08 -4.59 18.85
N GLY A 36 3.70 -3.48 19.47
CA GLY A 36 4.43 -2.89 20.60
C GLY A 36 5.67 -2.05 20.27
N LEU A 37 6.10 -1.96 19.00
CA LEU A 37 7.28 -1.17 18.62
C LEU A 37 7.01 0.33 18.47
N LEU A 38 5.80 0.70 18.04
CA LEU A 38 5.48 2.06 17.60
C LEU A 38 4.57 2.85 18.56
N GLY A 39 4.21 2.25 19.70
CA GLY A 39 3.22 2.80 20.63
C GLY A 39 1.77 2.56 20.20
N GLU A 40 0.81 2.88 21.08
CA GLU A 40 -0.62 2.56 20.89
C GLU A 40 -1.24 3.27 19.67
N ASP A 41 -0.80 4.50 19.36
CA ASP A 41 -1.36 5.30 18.26
C ASP A 41 -0.96 4.80 16.86
N LEU A 42 0.11 4.00 16.78
CA LEU A 42 0.66 3.45 15.54
C LEU A 42 0.61 1.91 15.51
N ASP A 43 -0.17 1.30 16.40
CA ASP A 43 -0.39 -0.14 16.38
C ASP A 43 -1.15 -0.55 15.11
N LEU A 44 -0.57 -1.49 14.34
CA LEU A 44 -1.10 -1.91 13.05
C LEU A 44 -2.50 -2.52 13.13
N ARG A 45 -2.83 -3.24 14.22
CA ARG A 45 -4.18 -3.84 14.39
C ARG A 45 -5.20 -2.76 14.65
N ASP A 46 -4.90 -1.80 15.53
CA ASP A 46 -5.81 -0.70 15.82
C ASP A 46 -5.95 0.26 14.64
N LEU A 47 -4.87 0.55 13.92
CA LEU A 47 -4.91 1.31 12.69
C LEU A 47 -5.78 0.65 11.61
N GLN A 48 -5.71 -0.68 11.49
CA GLN A 48 -6.58 -1.41 10.56
C GLN A 48 -8.06 -1.40 11.03
N ARG A 49 -8.30 -1.58 12.34
CA ARG A 49 -9.65 -1.56 12.93
C ARG A 49 -10.33 -0.19 12.81
N THR A 50 -9.57 0.88 12.98
CA THR A 50 -10.04 2.27 12.84
C THR A 50 -10.14 2.73 11.38
N GLY A 51 -9.68 1.91 10.43
CA GLY A 51 -9.68 2.23 9.00
C GLY A 51 -8.62 3.25 8.59
N ARG A 52 -7.66 3.55 9.48
CA ARG A 52 -6.51 4.43 9.17
C ARG A 52 -5.52 3.73 8.24
N VAL A 53 -5.38 2.41 8.39
CA VAL A 53 -4.65 1.52 7.48
C VAL A 53 -5.64 0.56 6.83
N GLY A 54 -5.47 0.30 5.53
CA GLY A 54 -6.34 -0.59 4.78
C GLY A 54 -5.99 -2.07 4.96
N ARG A 55 -6.47 -2.88 4.01
CA ARG A 55 -6.06 -4.29 3.94
C ARG A 55 -4.62 -4.38 3.46
N ILE A 56 -3.89 -5.33 4.02
CA ILE A 56 -2.53 -5.67 3.61
C ILE A 56 -2.67 -6.68 2.47
N ASP A 57 -2.38 -6.23 1.25
CA ASP A 57 -2.41 -7.10 0.08
C ASP A 57 -1.06 -7.79 -0.06
N VAL A 58 -1.05 -9.10 0.12
CA VAL A 58 0.15 -9.93 0.06
C VAL A 58 0.10 -10.82 -1.18
N GLN A 59 1.11 -10.68 -2.03
CA GLN A 59 1.38 -11.56 -3.15
C GLN A 59 2.72 -12.25 -2.92
N ILE A 60 2.73 -13.58 -2.99
CA ILE A 60 3.95 -14.37 -2.83
C ILE A 60 4.02 -15.43 -3.91
N THR A 61 5.25 -15.76 -4.31
CA THR A 61 5.55 -16.83 -5.24
C THR A 61 6.76 -17.59 -4.70
N SER A 62 6.57 -18.88 -4.44
CA SER A 62 7.65 -19.77 -3.99
C SER A 62 8.19 -20.57 -5.18
N LYS A 63 9.50 -20.52 -5.40
CA LYS A 63 10.20 -21.31 -6.43
C LYS A 63 11.53 -21.82 -5.88
N LYS A 64 11.81 -23.12 -6.09
CA LYS A 64 13.10 -23.75 -5.74
C LYS A 64 13.52 -23.57 -4.26
N GLY A 65 12.57 -23.50 -3.34
CA GLY A 65 12.85 -23.34 -1.90
C GLY A 65 13.15 -21.91 -1.46
N GLU A 66 13.02 -20.91 -2.36
CA GLU A 66 13.01 -19.49 -2.01
C GLU A 66 11.60 -18.94 -2.26
N THR A 67 11.17 -17.99 -1.42
CA THR A 67 9.91 -17.26 -1.63
C THR A 67 10.20 -15.80 -1.86
N LYS A 68 9.62 -15.24 -2.93
CA LYS A 68 9.60 -13.81 -3.19
C LYS A 68 8.18 -13.30 -3.08
N GLY A 69 8.02 -12.13 -2.50
CA GLY A 69 6.73 -11.51 -2.29
C GLY A 69 6.75 -10.01 -2.51
N GLU A 70 5.56 -9.50 -2.81
CA GLU A 70 5.23 -8.09 -2.82
C GLU A 70 4.09 -7.86 -1.82
N ILE A 71 4.25 -6.84 -0.99
CA ILE A 71 3.28 -6.44 0.02
C ILE A 71 2.89 -4.99 -0.27
N LEU A 72 1.59 -4.75 -0.36
CA LEU A 72 1.02 -3.42 -0.57
C LEU A 72 0.18 -3.04 0.65
N ILE A 73 0.48 -1.89 1.23
CA ILE A 73 -0.25 -1.37 2.39
C ILE A 73 -0.79 0.03 2.07
N SER A 74 -2.11 0.15 2.09
CA SER A 74 -2.78 1.44 1.94
C SER A 74 -2.89 2.16 3.29
N SER A 75 -2.54 3.44 3.31
CA SER A 75 -2.54 4.26 4.52
C SER A 75 -3.26 5.59 4.28
N SER A 76 -4.04 6.02 5.28
CA SER A 76 -4.64 7.36 5.36
C SER A 76 -3.97 8.25 6.42
N LEU A 77 -2.88 7.74 7.01
CA LEU A 77 -2.05 8.45 7.98
C LEU A 77 -1.34 9.66 7.36
N ASP A 78 -0.70 10.45 8.21
CA ASP A 78 0.14 11.53 7.73
C ASP A 78 1.50 11.01 7.24
N ARG A 79 2.24 11.86 6.53
CA ARG A 79 3.48 11.48 5.85
C ARG A 79 4.53 10.93 6.82
N ALA A 80 4.67 11.56 8.00
CA ALA A 80 5.63 11.13 9.02
C ALA A 80 5.24 9.79 9.64
N GLU A 81 3.98 9.65 10.05
CA GLU A 81 3.43 8.39 10.59
C GLU A 81 3.56 7.24 9.58
N THR A 82 3.24 7.49 8.31
CA THR A 82 3.37 6.49 7.23
C THR A 82 4.83 6.06 7.03
N ALA A 83 5.78 6.99 7.13
CA ALA A 83 7.20 6.67 7.00
C ALA A 83 7.71 5.84 8.20
N ILE A 84 7.26 6.16 9.42
CA ILE A 84 7.60 5.39 10.64
C ILE A 84 7.05 3.97 10.53
N LEU A 85 5.78 3.84 10.11
CA LEU A 85 5.15 2.55 9.88
C LEU A 85 5.89 1.73 8.80
N ALA A 86 6.28 2.38 7.70
CA ALA A 86 7.06 1.70 6.67
C ALA A 86 8.40 1.20 7.22
N ALA A 87 9.12 2.04 7.97
CA ALA A 87 10.40 1.69 8.57
C ALA A 87 10.28 0.53 9.58
N SER A 88 9.19 0.44 10.35
CA SER A 88 8.98 -0.72 11.24
C SER A 88 8.73 -2.02 10.48
N LEU A 89 8.24 -1.96 9.25
CA LEU A 89 8.03 -3.17 8.45
C LEU A 89 9.37 -3.71 7.93
N GLU A 90 10.38 -2.86 7.73
CA GLU A 90 11.74 -3.31 7.37
C GLU A 90 12.45 -4.05 8.52
N THR A 91 12.00 -3.88 9.76
CA THR A 91 12.61 -4.60 10.90
C THR A 91 12.18 -6.07 10.97
N ILE A 92 11.29 -6.51 10.10
CA ILE A 92 10.82 -7.90 10.03
C ILE A 92 11.96 -8.77 9.46
N ASP A 93 12.47 -9.66 10.30
CA ASP A 93 13.61 -10.54 10.00
C ASP A 93 13.22 -12.01 9.82
N ARG A 94 11.98 -12.36 10.20
CA ARG A 94 11.47 -13.73 10.13
C ARG A 94 10.01 -13.78 9.71
N VAL A 95 9.72 -14.74 8.84
CA VAL A 95 8.36 -15.06 8.39
C VAL A 95 8.11 -16.54 8.60
N GLY A 96 7.18 -16.87 9.50
CA GLY A 96 6.96 -18.25 9.92
C GLY A 96 8.24 -18.88 10.49
N PRO A 97 8.68 -20.05 10.00
CA PRO A 97 9.95 -20.64 10.43
C PRO A 97 11.18 -20.03 9.75
N CYS A 98 11.02 -19.32 8.63
CA CYS A 98 12.08 -18.91 7.72
C CYS A 98 12.68 -17.55 8.08
N VAL A 99 13.95 -17.36 7.71
CA VAL A 99 14.59 -16.04 7.68
C VAL A 99 14.04 -15.27 6.49
N ALA A 100 13.72 -14.00 6.70
CA ALA A 100 13.17 -13.13 5.69
C ALA A 100 13.89 -11.78 5.68
N HIS A 101 13.88 -11.15 4.50
CA HIS A 101 14.35 -9.80 4.31
C HIS A 101 13.23 -8.98 3.68
N VAL A 102 12.88 -7.89 4.35
CA VAL A 102 11.82 -6.98 3.96
C VAL A 102 12.43 -5.63 3.62
N VAL A 103 12.09 -5.08 2.46
CA VAL A 103 12.59 -3.79 1.98
C VAL A 103 11.43 -2.92 1.55
N VAL A 104 11.38 -1.68 2.02
CA VAL A 104 10.41 -0.68 1.52
C VAL A 104 10.96 -0.09 0.24
N GLU A 105 10.35 -0.45 -0.88
CA GLU A 105 10.74 0.03 -2.21
C GLU A 105 10.36 1.49 -2.41
N SER A 106 9.13 1.86 -2.03
CA SER A 106 8.64 3.23 -2.16
C SER A 106 7.35 3.49 -1.37
N ILE A 107 7.06 4.77 -1.16
CA ILE A 107 5.78 5.24 -0.62
C ILE A 107 5.17 6.20 -1.64
N GLU A 108 4.10 5.80 -2.32
CA GLU A 108 3.40 6.60 -3.32
C GLU A 108 2.29 7.45 -2.69
N ASP A 109 2.22 8.76 -3.00
CA ASP A 109 1.04 9.57 -2.71
C ASP A 109 0.02 9.45 -3.85
N ILE A 110 -0.96 8.56 -3.65
CA ILE A 110 -1.96 8.24 -4.68
C ILE A 110 -2.85 9.46 -5.03
N ARG A 111 -2.90 10.49 -4.19
CA ARG A 111 -3.70 11.69 -4.46
C ARG A 111 -3.08 12.51 -5.58
N VAL A 112 -1.75 12.49 -5.72
CA VAL A 112 -1.05 13.15 -6.83
C VAL A 112 -1.43 12.49 -8.15
N SER A 113 -1.38 11.15 -8.20
CA SER A 113 -1.75 10.35 -9.36
C SER A 113 -3.23 10.57 -9.73
N LYS A 114 -4.15 10.52 -8.75
CA LYS A 114 -5.58 10.82 -8.96
C LYS A 114 -5.83 12.23 -9.49
N ARG A 115 -5.16 13.26 -8.94
CA ARG A 115 -5.33 14.65 -9.41
C ARG A 115 -4.91 14.80 -10.87
N LYS A 116 -3.80 14.19 -11.29
CA LYS A 116 -3.37 14.20 -12.69
C LYS A 116 -4.42 13.55 -13.59
N MET A 117 -4.95 12.39 -13.19
CA MET A 117 -6.01 11.70 -13.94
C MET A 117 -7.29 12.55 -14.06
N ILE A 118 -7.68 13.26 -12.99
CA ILE A 118 -8.84 14.16 -13.00
C ILE A 118 -8.62 15.29 -14.01
N VAL A 119 -7.45 15.92 -14.01
CA VAL A 119 -7.13 17.01 -14.95
C VAL A 119 -7.15 16.52 -16.39
N GLU A 120 -6.49 15.39 -16.69
CA GLU A 120 -6.49 14.84 -18.05
C GLU A 120 -7.90 14.42 -18.50
N ARG A 121 -8.69 13.83 -17.61
CA ARG A 121 -10.07 13.47 -17.93
C ARG A 121 -10.94 14.72 -18.16
N ALA A 122 -10.75 15.77 -17.40
CA ALA A 122 -11.46 17.04 -17.58
C ALA A 122 -11.16 17.66 -18.95
N LYS A 123 -9.89 17.63 -19.41
CA LYS A 123 -9.53 18.11 -20.76
C LYS A 123 -10.27 17.35 -21.86
N VAL A 124 -10.30 16.02 -21.78
CA VAL A 124 -11.01 15.17 -22.75
C VAL A 124 -12.51 15.49 -22.74
N LEU A 125 -13.12 15.63 -21.57
CA LEU A 125 -14.55 15.95 -21.45
C LEU A 125 -14.89 17.34 -22.02
N LEU A 126 -14.00 18.33 -21.87
CA LEU A 126 -14.20 19.65 -22.46
C LEU A 126 -14.24 19.59 -23.99
N ILE A 127 -13.34 18.82 -24.60
CA ILE A 127 -13.25 18.69 -26.08
C ILE A 127 -14.39 17.81 -26.63
N GLU A 128 -14.74 16.71 -25.97
CA GLU A 128 -15.71 15.75 -26.52
C GLU A 128 -17.18 16.06 -26.20
N ARG A 129 -17.47 16.80 -25.12
CA ARG A 129 -18.85 16.98 -24.62
C ARG A 129 -19.38 18.41 -24.70
N PHE A 130 -18.52 19.38 -25.00
CA PHE A 130 -18.94 20.77 -25.23
C PHE A 130 -18.76 21.23 -26.69
N ASP A 131 -18.12 20.43 -27.55
CA ASP A 131 -17.80 20.82 -28.94
C ASP A 131 -18.80 20.26 -29.98
N ASP A 132 -20.01 19.89 -29.53
CA ASP A 132 -21.15 19.52 -30.40
C ASP A 132 -22.28 20.56 -30.32
N GLY A 133 -21.93 21.81 -29.99
CA GLY A 133 -22.88 22.91 -29.78
C GLY A 133 -22.38 24.23 -30.34
N THR A 134 -22.65 24.44 -31.63
CA THR A 134 -22.75 25.74 -32.33
C THR A 134 -21.49 26.60 -32.41
N ILE A 135 -20.75 26.46 -33.51
CA ILE A 135 -20.29 27.63 -34.27
C ILE A 135 -21.25 27.79 -35.45
N ASP A 136 -22.49 28.17 -35.15
CA ASP A 136 -23.27 28.99 -36.07
C ASP A 136 -23.21 30.39 -35.46
N SER A 137 -22.40 31.24 -36.07
CA SER A 137 -22.41 32.68 -35.85
C SER A 137 -22.08 33.31 -37.20
N ASP A 138 -23.06 34.08 -37.69
CA ASP A 138 -23.17 34.75 -39.00
C ASP A 138 -21.88 35.30 -39.62
#